data_AF-A0A2M7NIZ9-F1
#
_entry.id   AF-A0A2M7NIZ9-F1
#
_cell.length_a   1.000
_cell.length_b   1.000
_cell.length_c   1.000
_cell.angle_alpha   90.00
_cell.angle_beta   90.00
_cell.angle_gamma   90.00
#
_symmetry.space_group_name_H-M   'P 1'
#
loop_
_entity.id
_entity.type
_entity.pdbx_description
1 polymer ?
#
loop_
_entity_poly.entity_id
_entity_poly.type
_entity_poly.pdbx_seq_one_letter_code
_entity_poly.pdbx_strand_id
1 'polypeptide(L)'
;MTYNTHKLSSQNHSHIIGRQDSVTGDAIKANDEVVFCSACQSVFLVESWEYMNQKHCNQTETLGFVPAPIPTLRAKKKTRGKNNDDKLIFEIGNSNIKFLYLLFIVPVILSLVGININHWVAGLFVLAAILSYIGLLTIIYTKKLKENNLIRKALRVHKNTVKVLETGIEIQNDKFYSYYEIQKIQYINKSTWDFLVNLSEKYIAIYLKNGEVITQKLPSKRYEQNKPFLFALAWAAQFTELHFYTEVQQELGLVKSIERNYAGKILVLD
;
A
#
# COMPACT_ATOMS: atom_id res chain seq x y z
N MET A 1 0.50 -41.34 11.31
CA MET A 1 0.85 -39.91 11.18
C MET A 1 -0.35 -39.12 11.67
N THR A 2 -0.16 -38.14 12.54
CA THR A 2 -1.26 -37.38 13.16
C THR A 2 -1.49 -36.09 12.37
N TYR A 3 -2.61 -35.99 11.66
CA TYR A 3 -3.08 -34.74 11.10
C TYR A 3 -4.24 -34.18 11.95
N ASN A 4 -4.46 -32.87 11.88
CA ASN A 4 -5.48 -32.20 12.67
C ASN A 4 -6.83 -32.30 11.95
N THR A 5 -7.82 -32.84 12.64
CA THR A 5 -9.21 -32.88 12.20
C THR A 5 -10.04 -31.89 13.00
N HIS A 6 -11.05 -31.33 12.35
CA HIS A 6 -11.96 -30.35 12.96
C HIS A 6 -13.39 -30.78 12.71
N LYS A 7 -14.17 -30.92 13.80
CA LYS A 7 -15.59 -31.19 13.70
C LYS A 7 -16.36 -29.88 13.53
N LEU A 8 -17.16 -29.78 12.46
CA LEU A 8 -17.86 -28.55 12.15
C LEU A 8 -19.16 -28.39 12.96
N SER A 9 -19.41 -27.19 13.46
CA SER A 9 -20.66 -26.81 14.14
C SER A 9 -21.33 -25.69 13.35
N SER A 10 -22.65 -25.79 13.18
CA SER A 10 -23.46 -24.76 12.49
C SER A 10 -23.37 -23.38 13.15
N GLN A 11 -23.12 -23.34 14.47
CA GLN A 11 -23.05 -22.09 15.22
C GLN A 11 -21.72 -21.34 14.99
N ASN A 12 -20.61 -22.07 14.94
CA ASN A 12 -19.27 -21.46 14.94
C ASN A 12 -18.61 -21.44 13.56
N HIS A 13 -19.03 -22.32 12.65
CA HIS A 13 -18.34 -22.57 11.38
C HIS A 13 -19.26 -22.35 10.17
N SER A 14 -20.22 -21.43 10.27
CA SER A 14 -21.16 -21.10 9.20
C SER A 14 -20.49 -20.60 7.92
N HIS A 15 -19.28 -20.04 8.00
CA HIS A 15 -18.48 -19.61 6.84
C HIS A 15 -17.76 -20.75 6.12
N ILE A 16 -17.68 -21.94 6.73
CA ILE A 16 -17.13 -23.15 6.12
C ILE A 16 -18.24 -24.03 5.55
N ILE A 17 -19.37 -24.11 6.25
CA ILE A 17 -20.52 -24.91 5.83
C ILE A 17 -21.06 -24.39 4.48
N GLY A 18 -21.25 -25.31 3.54
CA GLY A 18 -21.64 -25.01 2.16
C GLY A 18 -20.48 -24.81 1.19
N ARG A 19 -19.22 -24.77 1.66
CA ARG A 19 -18.06 -24.92 0.77
C ARG A 19 -18.06 -26.33 0.15
N GLN A 20 -17.36 -26.49 -0.96
CA GLN A 20 -17.21 -27.78 -1.61
C GLN A 20 -15.87 -28.41 -1.29
N ASP A 21 -15.87 -29.71 -1.04
CA ASP A 21 -14.66 -30.52 -1.06
C ASP A 21 -14.04 -30.45 -2.47
N SER A 22 -12.76 -30.11 -2.55
CA SER A 22 -12.07 -29.93 -3.83
C SER A 22 -11.75 -31.23 -4.56
N VAL A 23 -11.96 -32.39 -3.92
CA VAL A 23 -11.77 -33.72 -4.50
C VAL A 23 -13.09 -34.31 -4.98
N THR A 24 -14.10 -34.38 -4.10
CA THR A 24 -15.37 -35.05 -4.42
C THR A 24 -16.43 -34.10 -4.98
N GLY A 25 -16.30 -32.80 -4.74
CA GLY A 25 -17.34 -31.81 -5.05
C GLY A 25 -18.50 -31.79 -4.06
N ASP A 26 -18.46 -32.64 -3.02
CA ASP A 26 -19.49 -32.69 -2.00
C ASP A 26 -19.53 -31.40 -1.18
N ALA A 27 -20.74 -30.96 -0.84
CA ALA A 27 -20.91 -29.83 0.04
C ALA A 27 -20.56 -30.22 1.49
N ILE A 28 -19.70 -29.43 2.12
CA ILE A 28 -19.35 -29.54 3.54
C ILE A 28 -20.55 -29.13 4.39
N LYS A 29 -20.97 -30.01 5.31
CA LYS A 29 -22.15 -29.86 6.17
C LYS A 29 -21.77 -29.70 7.64
N ALA A 30 -22.76 -29.34 8.45
CA ALA A 30 -22.60 -29.36 9.89
C ALA A 30 -22.40 -30.80 10.39
N ASN A 31 -21.55 -30.96 11.41
CA ASN A 31 -21.09 -32.22 11.99
C ASN A 31 -20.10 -33.03 11.15
N ASP A 32 -19.77 -32.60 9.93
CA ASP A 32 -18.70 -33.20 9.14
C ASP A 32 -17.35 -33.00 9.85
N GLU A 33 -16.46 -33.98 9.68
CA GLU A 33 -15.06 -33.86 10.06
C GLU A 33 -14.25 -33.45 8.84
N VAL A 34 -13.50 -32.37 9.01
CA VAL A 34 -12.73 -31.78 7.92
C VAL A 34 -11.27 -31.56 8.30
N VAL A 35 -10.45 -31.46 7.26
CA VAL A 35 -9.03 -31.14 7.34
C VAL A 35 -8.77 -29.87 6.53
N PHE A 36 -7.92 -29.00 7.06
CA PHE A 36 -7.46 -27.80 6.36
C PHE A 36 -5.99 -27.93 5.99
N CYS A 37 -5.66 -27.76 4.71
CA CYS A 37 -4.27 -27.73 4.27
C CYS A 37 -3.54 -26.49 4.83
N SER A 38 -2.35 -26.66 5.44
CA SER A 38 -1.62 -25.51 6.01
C SER A 38 -1.07 -24.55 4.95
N ALA A 39 -0.81 -25.01 3.73
CA ALA A 39 -0.27 -24.18 2.64
C ALA A 39 -1.32 -23.27 1.98
N CYS A 40 -2.49 -23.80 1.66
CA CYS A 40 -3.51 -23.10 0.86
C CYS A 40 -4.84 -22.84 1.60
N GLN A 41 -5.00 -23.36 2.82
CA GLN A 41 -6.23 -23.23 3.64
C GLN A 41 -7.50 -23.80 2.97
N SER A 42 -7.35 -24.64 1.94
CA SER A 42 -8.44 -25.42 1.36
C SER A 42 -8.98 -26.43 2.37
N VAL A 43 -10.29 -26.69 2.30
CA VAL A 43 -11.02 -27.59 3.18
C VAL A 43 -11.31 -28.90 2.45
N PHE A 44 -11.13 -30.01 3.15
CA PHE A 44 -11.39 -31.36 2.65
C PHE A 44 -12.15 -32.14 3.71
N LEU A 45 -13.05 -33.03 3.30
CA LEU A 45 -13.53 -34.10 4.17
C LEU A 45 -12.34 -34.98 4.56
N VAL A 46 -12.38 -35.55 5.77
CA VAL A 46 -11.35 -36.48 6.24
C VAL A 46 -11.15 -37.62 5.23
N GLU A 47 -12.24 -38.17 4.71
CA GLU A 47 -12.23 -39.24 3.70
C GLU A 47 -11.46 -38.83 2.43
N SER A 48 -11.67 -37.61 1.94
CA SER A 48 -10.96 -37.06 0.77
C SER A 48 -9.47 -36.85 1.06
N TRP A 49 -9.13 -36.41 2.27
CA TRP A 49 -7.74 -36.25 2.69
C TRP A 49 -7.01 -37.59 2.74
N GLU A 50 -7.66 -38.63 3.26
CA GLU A 50 -7.13 -39.99 3.28
C GLU A 50 -7.00 -40.58 1.87
N TYR A 51 -7.99 -40.35 1.01
CA TYR A 51 -7.94 -40.73 -0.41
C TYR A 51 -6.74 -40.12 -1.14
N MET A 52 -6.36 -38.88 -0.81
CA MET A 52 -5.17 -38.20 -1.35
C MET A 52 -3.85 -38.65 -0.71
N ASN A 53 -3.82 -39.77 0.01
CA ASN A 53 -2.65 -40.23 0.78
C ASN A 53 -2.12 -39.15 1.74
N GLN A 54 -3.04 -38.38 2.34
CA GLN A 54 -2.74 -37.33 3.33
C GLN A 54 -1.77 -36.26 2.80
N LYS A 55 -1.80 -35.98 1.49
CA LYS A 55 -0.88 -35.04 0.84
C LYS A 55 -1.61 -34.07 -0.07
N HIS A 56 -1.34 -32.79 0.11
CA HIS A 56 -1.79 -31.71 -0.78
C HIS A 56 -0.75 -30.60 -0.80
N CYS A 57 -0.65 -29.84 -1.89
CA CYS A 57 0.40 -28.80 -2.04
C CYS A 57 1.83 -29.30 -1.73
N ASN A 58 2.15 -30.54 -2.08
CA ASN A 58 3.43 -31.18 -1.80
C ASN A 58 3.81 -31.33 -0.32
N GLN A 59 2.84 -31.24 0.59
CA GLN A 59 3.04 -31.40 2.04
C GLN A 59 1.96 -32.28 2.67
N THR A 60 2.18 -32.69 3.91
CA THR A 60 1.23 -33.46 4.74
C THR A 60 0.70 -32.67 5.95
N GLU A 61 1.15 -31.42 6.12
CA GLU A 61 0.78 -30.58 7.25
C GLU A 61 -0.64 -30.01 7.14
N THR A 62 -1.30 -29.91 8.29
CA THR A 62 -2.71 -29.48 8.40
C THR A 62 -2.86 -28.47 9.53
N LEU A 63 -3.77 -27.51 9.38
CA LEU A 63 -3.96 -26.46 10.38
C LEU A 63 -4.52 -27.03 11.68
N GLY A 64 -3.92 -26.64 12.81
CA GLY A 64 -4.41 -26.98 14.16
C GLY A 64 -5.63 -26.17 14.61
N PHE A 65 -6.18 -25.31 13.76
CA PHE A 65 -7.36 -24.48 14.04
C PHE A 65 -8.21 -24.32 12.78
N VAL A 66 -9.50 -24.03 12.98
CA VAL A 66 -10.42 -23.66 11.88
C VAL A 66 -10.15 -22.21 11.47
N PRO A 67 -9.86 -21.91 10.19
CA PRO A 67 -9.66 -20.53 9.72
C PRO A 67 -10.86 -19.64 10.06
N ALA A 68 -10.61 -18.41 10.51
CA ALA A 68 -11.67 -17.45 10.83
C ALA A 68 -12.46 -17.04 9.57
N PRO A 69 -13.75 -16.66 9.71
CA PRO A 69 -14.51 -16.12 8.60
C PRO A 69 -13.81 -14.91 8.00
N ILE A 70 -13.75 -14.87 6.66
CA ILE A 70 -13.30 -13.67 5.94
C ILE A 70 -14.25 -12.54 6.35
N PRO A 71 -13.75 -11.39 6.83
CA PRO A 71 -14.61 -10.29 7.26
C PRO A 71 -15.54 -9.86 6.11
N THR A 72 -16.85 -10.05 6.30
CA THR A 72 -17.86 -9.63 5.33
C THR A 72 -18.08 -8.13 5.46
N LEU A 73 -17.57 -7.37 4.48
CA LEU A 73 -17.75 -5.93 4.45
C LEU A 73 -19.17 -5.58 3.99
N ARG A 74 -20.03 -5.19 4.92
CA ARG A 74 -21.31 -4.54 4.60
C ARG A 74 -21.03 -3.08 4.24
N ALA A 75 -20.83 -2.79 2.96
CA ALA A 75 -20.77 -1.42 2.47
C ALA A 75 -22.16 -0.76 2.63
N LYS A 76 -22.31 0.10 3.65
CA LYS A 76 -23.46 1.02 3.74
C LYS A 76 -23.20 2.20 2.82
N LYS A 77 -24.12 2.46 1.89
CA LYS A 77 -24.14 3.67 1.06
C LYS A 77 -24.12 4.91 1.98
N LYS A 78 -22.98 5.58 2.09
CA LYS A 78 -22.84 6.85 2.80
C LYS A 78 -22.77 7.95 1.75
N THR A 79 -23.88 8.66 1.56
CA THR A 79 -23.87 9.93 0.81
C THR A 79 -22.96 10.89 1.55
N ARG A 80 -21.96 11.44 0.85
CA ARG A 80 -20.93 12.31 1.45
C ARG A 80 -21.58 13.57 2.02
N GLY A 81 -21.68 13.63 3.35
CA GLY A 81 -21.98 14.83 4.11
C GLY A 81 -20.77 15.23 4.93
N LYS A 82 -19.94 16.13 4.39
CA LYS A 82 -19.09 17.14 5.04
C LYS A 82 -18.20 16.82 6.27
N ASN A 83 -18.24 15.64 6.87
CA ASN A 83 -17.45 15.29 8.06
C ASN A 83 -16.22 14.47 7.66
N ASN A 84 -15.07 14.87 8.21
CA ASN A 84 -13.71 14.36 7.97
C ASN A 84 -13.46 12.93 8.51
N ASP A 85 -14.49 12.08 8.58
CA ASP A 85 -14.41 10.77 9.25
C ASP A 85 -14.09 9.60 8.30
N ASP A 86 -13.74 9.88 7.04
CA ASP A 86 -13.29 8.83 6.12
C ASP A 86 -11.93 8.31 6.59
N LYS A 87 -11.90 7.03 6.96
CA LYS A 87 -10.71 6.40 7.53
C LYS A 87 -9.63 6.28 6.46
N LEU A 88 -8.51 6.96 6.71
CA LEU A 88 -7.30 6.85 5.89
C LEU A 88 -6.74 5.43 6.01
N ILE A 89 -6.66 4.70 4.89
CA ILE A 89 -6.00 3.40 4.85
C ILE A 89 -4.50 3.62 4.71
N PHE A 90 -4.09 4.47 3.77
CA PHE A 90 -2.68 4.78 3.56
C PHE A 90 -2.47 6.11 2.83
N GLU A 91 -1.40 6.83 3.16
CA GLU A 91 -0.92 8.03 2.45
C GLU A 91 0.53 7.80 2.01
N ILE A 92 0.78 7.90 0.69
CA ILE A 92 2.14 7.96 0.16
C ILE A 92 2.42 9.38 -0.32
N GLY A 93 3.48 10.02 0.16
CA GLY A 93 3.83 11.39 -0.22
C GLY A 93 5.34 11.65 -0.17
N ASN A 94 5.85 12.43 -1.13
CA ASN A 94 7.24 12.89 -1.02
C ASN A 94 7.30 14.04 -0.03
N SER A 95 8.07 13.88 1.04
CA SER A 95 8.48 15.02 1.84
C SER A 95 9.82 15.49 1.28
N ASN A 96 9.85 16.62 0.58
CA ASN A 96 11.08 17.26 0.08
C ASN A 96 11.97 17.82 1.21
N ILE A 97 11.99 17.16 2.37
CA ILE A 97 12.78 17.53 3.54
C ILE A 97 14.28 17.55 3.20
N LYS A 98 14.73 16.71 2.25
CA LYS A 98 16.14 16.69 1.81
C LYS A 98 16.60 18.01 1.17
N PHE A 99 15.74 18.76 0.48
CA PHE A 99 16.11 20.03 -0.15
C PHE A 99 16.40 21.11 0.91
N LEU A 100 15.61 21.13 1.99
CA LEU A 100 15.85 22.04 3.11
C LEU A 100 17.18 21.72 3.80
N TYR A 101 17.49 20.45 4.09
CA TYR A 101 18.78 20.08 4.70
C TYR A 101 19.98 20.51 3.83
N LEU A 102 19.86 20.46 2.50
CA LEU A 102 20.95 20.82 1.58
C LEU A 102 21.24 22.33 1.59
N LEU A 103 20.21 23.18 1.73
CA LEU A 103 20.36 24.63 1.92
C LEU A 103 21.07 25.00 3.23
N PHE A 104 21.00 24.16 4.26
CA PHE A 104 21.57 24.44 5.57
C PHE A 104 22.96 23.81 5.80
N ILE A 105 23.24 22.64 5.21
CA ILE A 105 24.51 21.93 5.43
C ILE A 105 25.65 22.53 4.60
N VAL A 106 25.38 22.93 3.35
CA VAL A 106 26.42 23.45 2.43
C VAL A 106 27.09 24.73 2.95
N PRO A 107 26.38 25.75 3.48
CA PRO A 107 27.01 26.95 4.04
C PRO A 107 27.88 26.66 5.27
N VAL A 108 27.47 25.70 6.12
CA VAL A 108 28.23 25.31 7.31
C VAL A 108 29.54 24.64 6.92
N ILE A 109 29.50 23.72 5.96
CA ILE A 109 30.72 23.06 5.45
C ILE A 109 31.65 24.08 4.79
N LEU A 110 31.13 25.00 3.97
CA LEU A 110 31.93 26.05 3.35
C LEU A 110 32.58 27.00 4.37
N SER A 111 31.89 27.30 5.49
CA SER A 111 32.45 28.11 6.58
C SER A 111 33.60 27.40 7.32
N LEU A 112 33.55 26.08 7.45
CA LEU A 112 34.59 25.29 8.12
C LEU A 112 35.82 25.07 7.25
N VAL A 113 35.67 25.03 5.92
CA VAL A 113 36.77 24.83 4.97
C VAL A 113 37.47 26.15 4.61
N GLY A 114 36.80 27.30 4.75
CA GLY A 114 37.30 28.63 4.41
C GLY A 114 38.33 29.25 5.36
N ILE A 115 39.31 28.47 5.85
CA ILE A 115 40.29 28.93 6.88
C ILE A 115 41.34 29.91 6.33
N ASN A 116 41.33 30.24 5.03
CA ASN A 116 42.33 31.14 4.44
C ASN A 116 41.75 32.31 3.62
N ILE A 117 40.48 32.64 3.83
CA ILE A 117 39.78 33.69 3.09
C ILE A 117 39.85 35.00 3.89
N ASN A 118 40.11 36.12 3.21
CA ASN A 118 40.17 37.47 3.77
C ASN A 118 39.06 37.72 4.82
N HIS A 119 39.42 38.28 5.98
CA HIS A 119 38.55 38.37 7.16
C HIS A 119 37.17 38.99 6.90
N TRP A 120 37.07 39.89 5.91
CA TRP A 120 35.80 40.48 5.48
C TRP A 120 34.84 39.48 4.83
N VAL A 121 35.38 38.55 4.03
CA VAL A 121 34.60 37.50 3.37
C VAL A 121 34.16 36.45 4.39
N ALA A 122 35.03 36.11 5.35
CA ALA A 122 34.67 35.25 6.48
C ALA A 122 33.49 35.84 7.30
N GLY A 123 33.48 37.16 7.53
CA GLY A 123 32.38 37.86 8.20
C GLY A 123 31.03 37.70 7.47
N LEU A 124 31.01 37.80 6.14
CA LEU A 124 29.80 37.58 5.35
C LEU A 124 29.29 36.14 5.44
N PHE A 125 30.19 35.15 5.46
CA PHE A 125 29.81 33.75 5.64
C PHE A 125 29.23 33.47 7.03
N VAL A 126 29.79 34.06 8.09
CA VAL A 126 29.24 33.94 9.45
C VAL A 126 27.85 34.58 9.53
N LEU A 127 27.67 35.77 8.94
CA LEU A 127 26.36 36.43 8.91
C LEU A 127 25.32 35.59 8.16
N ALA A 128 25.70 35.03 7.00
CA ALA A 128 24.84 34.13 6.24
C ALA A 128 24.51 32.85 7.03
N ALA A 129 25.46 32.28 7.78
CA ALA A 129 25.23 31.12 8.64
C ALA A 129 24.28 31.43 9.81
N ILE A 130 24.39 32.60 10.44
CA ILE A 130 23.49 33.05 11.50
C ILE A 130 22.08 33.28 10.96
N LEU A 131 21.94 33.99 9.84
CA LEU A 131 20.63 34.22 9.20
C LEU A 131 19.99 32.91 8.75
N SER A 132 20.80 31.99 8.24
CA SER A 132 20.39 30.62 7.90
C SER A 132 19.92 29.86 9.15
N TYR A 133 20.67 29.90 10.26
CA TYR A 133 20.28 29.26 11.51
C TYR A 133 19.00 29.85 12.11
N ILE A 134 18.81 31.17 12.05
CA ILE A 134 17.56 31.85 12.45
C ILE A 134 16.40 31.42 11.54
N GLY A 135 16.63 31.29 10.24
CA GLY A 135 15.67 30.70 9.29
C GLY A 135 15.30 29.27 9.65
N LEU A 136 16.25 28.46 10.09
CA LEU A 136 16.04 27.08 10.51
C LEU A 136 15.24 27.01 11.82
N LEU A 137 15.60 27.84 12.80
CA LEU A 137 14.87 27.96 14.07
C LEU A 137 13.45 28.45 13.85
N THR A 138 13.22 29.44 12.99
CA THR A 138 11.88 29.89 12.62
C THR A 138 11.10 28.82 11.86
N ILE A 139 11.72 28.01 11.01
CA ILE A 139 11.07 26.83 10.39
C ILE A 139 10.71 25.74 11.44
N ILE A 140 11.58 25.50 12.42
CA ILE A 140 11.32 24.56 13.51
C ILE A 140 10.21 25.08 14.44
N TYR A 141 10.24 26.36 14.79
CA TYR A 141 9.19 27.01 15.59
C TYR A 141 7.87 27.05 14.81
N THR A 142 7.91 27.30 13.50
CA THR A 142 6.70 27.28 12.66
C THR A 142 6.19 25.87 12.38
N LYS A 143 7.03 24.83 12.46
CA LYS A 143 6.58 23.43 12.54
C LYS A 143 5.74 23.16 13.80
N LYS A 144 5.94 23.93 14.88
CA LYS A 144 5.07 23.94 16.07
C LYS A 144 3.79 24.76 15.84
N LEU A 145 3.82 25.77 14.95
CA LEU A 145 2.66 26.51 14.40
C LEU A 145 2.01 25.84 13.18
N LYS A 146 2.05 24.50 13.10
CA LYS A 146 1.57 23.69 11.96
C LYS A 146 0.07 23.84 11.63
N GLU A 147 -0.66 24.68 12.34
CA GLU A 147 -2.08 24.97 12.11
C GLU A 147 -2.34 26.23 11.26
N ASN A 148 -1.34 27.07 10.97
CA ASN A 148 -1.62 28.31 10.25
C ASN A 148 -1.70 28.12 8.72
N ASN A 149 -2.91 28.25 8.17
CA ASN A 149 -3.26 27.97 6.76
C ASN A 149 -2.47 28.78 5.72
N LEU A 150 -1.94 29.96 6.08
CA LEU A 150 -1.19 30.83 5.18
C LEU A 150 0.21 30.28 4.83
N ILE A 151 0.94 29.75 5.81
CA ILE A 151 2.28 29.18 5.61
C ILE A 151 2.19 27.89 4.79
N ARG A 152 1.11 27.11 4.99
CA ARG A 152 0.80 25.91 4.20
C ARG A 152 0.54 26.25 2.72
N LYS A 153 -0.07 27.41 2.44
CA LYS A 153 -0.28 27.94 1.07
C LYS A 153 1.02 28.47 0.45
N ALA A 154 1.87 29.14 1.22
CA ALA A 154 3.14 29.69 0.72
C ALA A 154 4.21 28.62 0.46
N LEU A 155 4.32 27.63 1.34
CA LEU A 155 5.19 26.45 1.16
C LEU A 155 4.49 25.34 0.37
N ARG A 156 3.74 25.67 -0.70
CA ARG A 156 3.14 24.70 -1.64
C ARG A 156 4.21 23.95 -2.44
N VAL A 157 5.08 23.23 -1.72
CA VAL A 157 5.71 22.01 -2.20
C VAL A 157 4.53 21.16 -2.67
N HIS A 158 4.38 21.05 -3.99
CA HIS A 158 3.37 20.18 -4.59
C HIS A 158 3.67 18.77 -4.09
N LYS A 159 2.98 18.38 -3.02
CA LYS A 159 3.08 17.04 -2.50
C LYS A 159 2.35 16.17 -3.50
N ASN A 160 3.11 15.39 -4.26
CA ASN A 160 2.58 14.24 -4.97
C ASN A 160 2.16 13.22 -3.93
N THR A 161 0.98 13.44 -3.36
CA THR A 161 0.34 12.54 -2.41
C THR A 161 -0.76 11.77 -3.10
N VAL A 162 -0.74 10.46 -2.89
CA VAL A 162 -1.86 9.58 -3.20
C VAL A 162 -2.33 9.00 -1.87
N LYS A 163 -3.59 9.23 -1.53
CA LYS A 163 -4.23 8.63 -0.36
C LYS A 163 -5.23 7.60 -0.83
N VAL A 164 -5.13 6.41 -0.28
CA VAL A 164 -6.14 5.36 -0.47
C VAL A 164 -7.05 5.41 0.75
N LEU A 165 -8.34 5.64 0.50
CA LEU A 165 -9.40 5.73 1.49
C LEU A 165 -10.35 4.56 1.33
N GLU A 166 -11.20 4.33 2.33
CA GLU A 166 -12.23 3.29 2.25
C GLU A 166 -13.25 3.53 1.12
N THR A 167 -13.46 4.78 0.74
CA THR A 167 -14.52 5.20 -0.20
C THR A 167 -13.99 5.55 -1.59
N GLY A 168 -12.69 5.67 -1.75
CA GLY A 168 -12.06 6.09 -3.01
C GLY A 168 -10.58 6.41 -2.87
N ILE A 169 -10.06 7.15 -3.84
CA ILE A 169 -8.66 7.57 -3.88
C ILE A 169 -8.61 9.09 -3.99
N GLU A 170 -7.76 9.70 -3.17
CA GLU A 170 -7.48 11.13 -3.21
C GLU A 170 -6.10 11.36 -3.85
N ILE A 171 -6.07 12.14 -4.93
CA ILE A 171 -4.85 12.51 -5.66
C ILE A 171 -4.72 14.04 -5.58
N GLN A 172 -3.47 14.53 -5.45
CA GLN A 172 -3.05 15.94 -5.59
C GLN A 172 -4.12 17.02 -5.39
N ASN A 173 -3.92 17.88 -4.38
CA ASN A 173 -4.81 19.00 -4.05
C ASN A 173 -6.21 18.55 -3.63
N ASP A 174 -6.28 17.43 -2.90
CA ASP A 174 -7.52 16.93 -2.29
C ASP A 174 -8.62 16.57 -3.32
N LYS A 175 -8.24 16.28 -4.58
CA LYS A 175 -9.18 15.75 -5.57
C LYS A 175 -9.47 14.29 -5.25
N PHE A 176 -10.71 14.02 -4.88
CA PHE A 176 -11.19 12.72 -4.49
C PHE A 176 -11.97 12.06 -5.63
N TYR A 177 -11.68 10.79 -5.90
CA TYR A 177 -12.37 9.97 -6.88
C TYR A 177 -12.97 8.76 -6.17
N SER A 178 -14.29 8.62 -6.23
CA SER A 178 -14.95 7.48 -5.59
C SER A 178 -14.71 6.19 -6.37
N TYR A 179 -14.60 5.04 -5.70
CA TYR A 179 -14.50 3.75 -6.41
C TYR A 179 -15.66 3.49 -7.36
N TYR A 180 -16.84 4.10 -7.15
CA TYR A 180 -17.96 4.00 -8.07
C TYR A 180 -17.76 4.73 -9.40
N GLU A 181 -16.90 5.75 -9.43
CA GLU A 181 -16.54 6.54 -10.61
C GLU A 181 -15.34 5.93 -11.34
N ILE A 182 -14.54 5.13 -10.63
CA ILE A 182 -13.35 4.48 -11.15
C ILE A 182 -13.74 3.20 -11.87
N GLN A 183 -13.36 3.11 -13.15
CA GLN A 183 -13.48 1.90 -13.95
C GLN A 183 -12.36 0.91 -13.62
N LYS A 184 -11.11 1.38 -13.68
CA LYS A 184 -9.93 0.59 -13.36
C LYS A 184 -8.79 1.45 -12.83
N ILE A 185 -7.91 0.84 -12.06
CA ILE A 185 -6.67 1.43 -11.57
C ILE A 185 -5.51 0.62 -12.16
N GLN A 186 -4.47 1.30 -12.62
CA GLN A 186 -3.23 0.67 -13.05
C GLN A 186 -2.07 1.17 -12.21
N TYR A 187 -1.37 0.25 -11.57
CA TYR A 187 -0.05 0.50 -11.00
C TYR A 187 1.01 0.12 -12.02
N ILE A 188 1.91 1.04 -12.33
CA ILE A 188 2.96 0.86 -13.32
C ILE A 188 4.30 1.17 -12.67
N ASN A 189 5.21 0.20 -12.67
CA ASN A 189 6.60 0.34 -12.26
C ASN A 189 7.50 -0.16 -13.39
N LYS A 190 8.01 0.79 -14.18
CA LYS A 190 8.91 0.51 -15.31
C LYS A 190 10.33 0.89 -14.92
N SER A 191 11.27 -0.01 -15.18
CA SER A 191 12.69 0.25 -15.06
C SER A 191 13.17 0.86 -16.37
N THR A 192 13.42 2.17 -16.38
CA THR A 192 14.12 2.79 -17.51
C THR A 192 15.62 2.53 -17.35
N TRP A 193 16.17 1.71 -18.25
CA TRP A 193 17.60 1.46 -18.32
C TRP A 193 18.26 2.63 -19.05
N ASP A 194 18.70 3.62 -18.28
CA ASP A 194 19.54 4.70 -18.77
C ASP A 194 20.99 4.36 -18.44
N PHE A 195 21.92 4.51 -19.40
CA PHE A 195 23.29 3.95 -19.38
C PHE A 195 24.13 4.33 -18.14
N LEU A 196 23.70 5.33 -17.38
CA LEU A 196 24.40 5.83 -16.20
C LEU A 196 23.61 5.69 -14.88
N VAL A 197 22.29 5.50 -14.89
CA VAL A 197 21.49 5.45 -13.66
C VAL A 197 20.26 4.57 -13.85
N ASN A 198 20.14 3.51 -13.04
CA ASN A 198 18.91 2.72 -12.99
C ASN A 198 17.80 3.53 -12.29
N LEU A 199 16.91 4.12 -13.09
CA LEU A 199 15.79 4.95 -12.63
C LEU A 199 14.48 4.18 -12.84
N SER A 200 13.96 3.60 -11.76
CA SER A 200 12.59 3.09 -11.75
C SER A 200 11.61 4.25 -11.60
N GLU A 201 10.71 4.36 -12.57
CA GLU A 201 9.62 5.31 -12.50
C GLU A 201 8.32 4.58 -12.18
N LYS A 202 7.62 5.10 -11.16
CA LYS A 202 6.41 4.49 -10.63
C LYS A 202 5.25 5.45 -10.80
N TYR A 203 4.17 4.98 -11.38
CA TYR A 203 2.97 5.75 -11.64
C TYR A 203 1.72 4.97 -11.25
N ILE A 204 0.67 5.70 -10.89
CA ILE A 204 -0.69 5.18 -10.84
C ILE A 204 -1.52 5.88 -11.91
N ALA A 205 -2.27 5.11 -12.70
CA ALA A 205 -3.24 5.62 -13.66
C ALA A 205 -4.64 5.20 -13.22
N ILE A 206 -5.53 6.16 -12.99
CA ILE A 206 -6.92 5.94 -12.64
C ILE A 206 -7.77 6.24 -13.87
N TYR A 207 -8.47 5.23 -14.36
CA TYR A 207 -9.38 5.33 -15.49
C TYR A 207 -10.79 5.48 -14.93
N LEU A 208 -11.43 6.60 -15.23
CA LEU A 208 -12.79 6.89 -14.80
C LEU A 208 -13.80 6.37 -15.83
N LYS A 209 -15.01 6.06 -15.38
CA LYS A 209 -16.10 5.56 -16.24
C LYS A 209 -16.55 6.57 -17.31
N ASN A 210 -16.24 7.85 -17.13
CA ASN A 210 -16.48 8.90 -18.12
C ASN A 210 -15.41 8.95 -19.23
N GLY A 211 -14.40 8.07 -19.19
CA GLY A 211 -13.29 8.02 -20.15
C GLY A 211 -12.08 8.88 -19.78
N GLU A 212 -12.14 9.68 -18.72
CA GLU A 212 -11.01 10.47 -18.24
C GLU A 212 -9.94 9.57 -17.61
N VAL A 213 -8.66 9.91 -17.83
CA VAL A 213 -7.52 9.19 -17.28
C VAL A 213 -6.66 10.14 -16.46
N ILE A 214 -6.49 9.81 -15.18
CA ILE A 214 -5.65 10.57 -14.25
C ILE A 214 -4.37 9.80 -14.00
N THR A 215 -3.23 10.38 -14.36
CA THR A 215 -1.91 9.77 -14.13
C THR A 215 -1.15 10.53 -13.05
N GLN A 216 -0.65 9.80 -12.05
CA GLN A 216 0.10 10.37 -10.94
C GLN A 216 1.43 9.65 -10.74
N LYS A 217 2.53 10.40 -10.75
CA LYS A 217 3.87 9.89 -10.37
C LYS A 217 3.94 9.65 -8.87
N LEU A 218 4.39 8.45 -8.49
CA LEU A 218 4.57 8.07 -7.10
C LEU A 218 5.92 8.57 -6.57
N PRO A 219 5.98 8.95 -5.28
CA PRO A 219 7.12 9.65 -4.71
C PRO A 219 8.30 8.75 -4.33
N SER A 220 8.07 7.47 -4.03
CA SER A 220 9.11 6.58 -3.55
C SER A 220 9.57 5.55 -4.58
N LYS A 221 10.89 5.42 -4.68
CA LYS A 221 11.58 4.45 -5.52
C LYS A 221 11.83 3.11 -4.81
N ARG A 222 11.78 3.09 -3.46
CA ARG A 222 12.17 1.91 -2.65
C ARG A 222 10.98 0.99 -2.38
N TYR A 223 11.20 -0.32 -2.53
CA TYR A 223 10.19 -1.35 -2.30
C TYR A 223 9.56 -1.26 -0.90
N GLU A 224 10.38 -1.21 0.17
CA GLU A 224 9.89 -1.18 1.56
C GLU A 224 8.93 -0.02 1.85
N GLN A 225 9.11 1.12 1.18
CA GLN A 225 8.24 2.28 1.35
C GLN A 225 6.93 2.17 0.55
N ASN A 226 6.95 1.40 -0.55
CA ASN A 226 5.78 1.18 -1.40
C ASN A 226 4.96 -0.03 -0.96
N LYS A 227 5.55 -0.98 -0.23
CA LYS A 227 4.87 -2.21 0.20
C LYS A 227 3.51 -1.93 0.88
N PRO A 228 3.37 -1.00 1.85
CA PRO A 228 2.07 -0.69 2.43
C PRO A 228 1.08 -0.07 1.41
N PHE A 229 1.57 0.73 0.47
CA PHE A 229 0.75 1.29 -0.61
C PHE A 229 0.23 0.20 -1.55
N LEU A 230 1.05 -0.80 -1.88
CA LEU A 230 0.63 -1.93 -2.71
C LEU A 230 -0.47 -2.76 -2.02
N PHE A 231 -0.38 -2.96 -0.70
CA PHE A 231 -1.47 -3.57 0.07
C PHE A 231 -2.74 -2.71 0.09
N ALA A 232 -2.60 -1.39 0.20
CA ALA A 232 -3.75 -0.49 0.14
C ALA A 232 -4.41 -0.50 -1.25
N LEU A 233 -3.64 -0.56 -2.33
CA LEU A 233 -4.19 -0.73 -3.68
C LEU A 233 -4.86 -2.09 -3.83
N ALA A 234 -4.23 -3.16 -3.38
CA ALA A 234 -4.84 -4.48 -3.36
C ALA A 234 -6.19 -4.50 -2.62
N TRP A 235 -6.31 -3.77 -1.52
CA TRP A 235 -7.59 -3.57 -0.84
C TRP A 235 -8.61 -2.87 -1.74
N ALA A 236 -8.20 -1.85 -2.50
CA ALA A 236 -9.07 -1.18 -3.47
C ALA A 236 -9.58 -2.10 -4.60
N ALA A 237 -8.88 -3.22 -4.87
CA ALA A 237 -9.31 -4.21 -5.87
C ALA A 237 -10.63 -4.92 -5.53
N GLN A 238 -11.13 -4.76 -4.29
CA GLN A 238 -12.46 -5.21 -3.89
C GLN A 238 -13.58 -4.36 -4.52
N PHE A 239 -13.28 -3.12 -4.93
CA PHE A 239 -14.27 -2.16 -5.42
C PHE A 239 -14.09 -1.81 -6.89
N THR A 240 -12.87 -1.95 -7.42
CA THR A 240 -12.54 -1.59 -8.80
C THR A 240 -11.52 -2.56 -9.38
N GLU A 241 -11.42 -2.63 -10.70
CA GLU A 241 -10.44 -3.48 -11.38
C GLU A 241 -9.04 -2.90 -11.19
N LEU A 242 -8.07 -3.75 -10.82
CA LEU A 242 -6.71 -3.32 -10.51
C LEU A 242 -5.70 -4.09 -11.33
N HIS A 243 -4.91 -3.38 -12.12
CA HIS A 243 -3.86 -3.96 -12.94
C HIS A 243 -2.50 -3.59 -12.37
N PHE A 244 -1.65 -4.58 -12.14
CA PHE A 244 -0.27 -4.36 -11.76
C PHE A 244 0.67 -4.68 -12.92
N TYR A 245 1.49 -3.70 -13.27
CA TYR A 245 2.59 -3.81 -14.23
C TYR A 245 3.88 -3.50 -13.48
N THR A 246 4.69 -4.51 -13.18
CA THR A 246 5.95 -4.31 -12.45
C THR A 246 7.03 -5.24 -12.95
N GLU A 247 8.20 -4.68 -13.25
CA GLU A 247 9.40 -5.45 -13.60
C GLU A 247 10.19 -5.88 -12.35
N VAL A 248 9.81 -5.38 -11.16
CA VAL A 248 10.49 -5.70 -9.90
C VAL A 248 9.95 -7.00 -9.31
N GLN A 249 10.78 -8.04 -9.28
CA GLN A 249 10.42 -9.39 -8.81
C GLN A 249 9.84 -9.42 -7.39
N GLN A 250 10.32 -8.56 -6.48
CA GLN A 250 9.79 -8.45 -5.11
C GLN A 250 8.35 -7.92 -5.08
N GLU A 251 8.05 -6.90 -5.91
CA GLU A 251 6.70 -6.37 -6.05
C GLU A 251 5.79 -7.41 -6.70
N LEU A 252 6.28 -8.11 -7.73
CA LEU A 252 5.54 -9.17 -8.40
C LEU A 252 5.17 -10.31 -7.43
N GLY A 253 6.12 -10.81 -6.64
CA GLY A 253 5.87 -11.87 -5.66
C GLY A 253 4.85 -11.44 -4.59
N LEU A 254 4.92 -10.18 -4.15
CA LEU A 254 3.93 -9.60 -3.24
C LEU A 254 2.54 -9.58 -3.88
N VAL A 255 2.40 -9.00 -5.08
CA VAL A 255 1.10 -8.89 -5.74
C VAL A 255 0.52 -10.26 -6.07
N LYS A 256 1.31 -11.22 -6.56
CA LYS A 256 0.86 -12.62 -6.77
C LYS A 256 0.45 -13.32 -5.48
N SER A 257 1.04 -12.96 -4.33
CA SER A 257 0.58 -13.48 -3.04
C SER A 257 -0.73 -12.84 -2.59
N ILE A 258 -0.95 -11.57 -2.92
CA ILE A 258 -2.21 -10.88 -2.67
C ILE A 258 -3.31 -11.48 -3.57
N GLU A 259 -3.08 -11.58 -4.88
CA GLU A 259 -4.05 -12.13 -5.85
C GLU A 259 -4.59 -13.49 -5.40
N ARG A 260 -3.70 -14.38 -4.91
CA ARG A 260 -4.09 -15.70 -4.40
C ARG A 260 -4.94 -15.67 -3.14
N ASN A 261 -4.84 -14.62 -2.33
CA ASN A 261 -5.45 -14.53 -1.00
C ASN A 261 -6.65 -13.58 -0.91
N TYR A 262 -6.85 -12.69 -1.90
CA TYR A 262 -7.90 -11.68 -1.89
C TYR A 262 -8.87 -11.89 -3.06
N ALA A 263 -10.18 -11.90 -2.78
CA ALA A 263 -11.26 -12.09 -3.76
C ALA A 263 -11.53 -10.86 -4.67
N GLY A 264 -10.48 -10.17 -5.11
CA GLY A 264 -10.56 -8.97 -5.94
C GLY A 264 -10.29 -9.23 -7.42
N LYS A 265 -10.66 -8.27 -8.29
CA LYS A 265 -10.29 -8.27 -9.71
C LYS A 265 -8.87 -7.73 -9.87
N ILE A 266 -7.90 -8.49 -9.40
CA ILE A 266 -6.48 -8.17 -9.56
C ILE A 266 -5.98 -8.89 -10.81
N LEU A 267 -5.46 -8.14 -11.77
CA LEU A 267 -4.79 -8.67 -12.94
C LEU A 267 -3.30 -8.35 -12.83
N VAL A 268 -2.49 -9.40 -12.69
CA VAL A 268 -1.04 -9.29 -12.73
C VAL A 268 -0.59 -9.62 -14.14
N LEU A 269 -0.06 -8.62 -14.84
CA LEU A 269 0.40 -8.79 -16.21
C LEU A 269 1.92 -8.93 -16.17
N ASP A 270 2.37 -10.13 -16.55
CA ASP A 270 3.77 -10.49 -16.73
C ASP A 270 4.32 -9.93 -18.05
#